data_AF-A0A7X7QS34-F1
#
_entry.id   AF-A0A7X7QS34-F1
#
_cell.length_a   1.000
_cell.length_b   1.000
_cell.length_c   1.000
_cell.angle_alpha   90.00
_cell.angle_beta   90.00
_cell.angle_gamma   90.00
#
_symmetry.space_group_name_H-M   'P 1'
#
loop_
_entity.id
_entity.type
_entity.pdbx_description
1 polymer ?
#
loop_
_entity_poly.entity_id
_entity_poly.type
_entity_poly.pdbx_seq_one_letter_code
_entity_poly.pdbx_strand_id
1 'polypeptide(L)'
;SYVYIADAQRFSGRLDLAVKSYEAALRRFTYPLDLRTDIYAAIARCHLANDNWEQAREPLRQAFESAPDSERRNRAATLLATAYLKTLELEAIYPMVPDLLTRDSLASRSIAFNLAALEAGDALFGEERYREALWVHRLVYPYDDVLMRTERYLDHLNRLVEEERRLESHPRRLMRLQEWVAETAAELAALQEQVENYDEPLMSRIARGYMEARRYREGCELFLHLHAVGSPDVAEEALYLAFACASQVQPLDRAYAVGRSYMDTYPAGEWYDNLTLLMAQMYGTVPKERPNRWTVNVMRDGSVFSGQQPVTLDELRALVAARVQGDPSTKVYLRADKRTPHREVRLVMNAMAEAGVGDFIFGVFSPAGTGEAAP
;
A
#
# COMPACT_ATOMS: atom_id res chain seq x y z
N SER A 1 -20.52 -23.30 -39.96
CA SER A 1 -19.36 -22.98 -40.82
C SER A 1 -18.65 -21.70 -40.39
N TYR A 2 -19.34 -20.57 -40.24
CA TYR A 2 -18.71 -19.26 -39.91
C TYR A 2 -17.81 -19.25 -38.67
N VAL A 3 -18.19 -19.91 -37.57
CA VAL A 3 -17.35 -19.96 -36.36
C VAL A 3 -16.02 -20.65 -36.63
N TYR A 4 -16.01 -21.79 -37.33
CA TYR A 4 -14.77 -22.49 -37.69
C TYR A 4 -13.89 -21.70 -38.67
N ILE A 5 -14.51 -20.92 -39.57
CA ILE A 5 -13.77 -19.99 -40.43
C ILE A 5 -13.09 -18.91 -39.57
N ALA A 6 -13.80 -18.37 -38.59
CA ALA A 6 -13.28 -17.38 -37.66
C ALA A 6 -12.16 -17.96 -36.77
N ASP A 7 -12.27 -19.20 -36.31
CA ASP A 7 -11.19 -19.90 -35.60
C ASP A 7 -9.95 -20.05 -36.48
N ALA A 8 -10.12 -20.53 -37.71
CA ALA A 8 -9.01 -20.69 -38.65
C ALA A 8 -8.31 -19.34 -38.91
N GLN A 9 -9.08 -18.25 -39.05
CA GLN A 9 -8.54 -16.91 -39.20
C GLN A 9 -7.75 -16.47 -37.95
N ARG A 10 -8.31 -16.69 -36.75
CA ARG A 10 -7.65 -16.35 -35.48
C ARG A 10 -6.33 -17.10 -35.31
N PHE A 11 -6.32 -18.42 -35.52
CA PHE A 11 -5.11 -19.24 -35.43
C PHE A 11 -4.08 -18.90 -36.53
N SER A 12 -4.52 -18.36 -37.67
CA SER A 12 -3.61 -17.83 -38.70
C SER A 12 -3.09 -16.41 -38.43
N GLY A 13 -3.39 -15.83 -37.26
CA GLY A 13 -2.99 -14.47 -36.89
C GLY A 13 -3.81 -13.35 -37.56
N ARG A 14 -4.87 -13.67 -38.32
CA ARG A 14 -5.74 -12.70 -38.99
C ARG A 14 -6.83 -12.21 -38.03
N LEU A 15 -6.42 -11.56 -36.95
CA LEU A 15 -7.28 -11.25 -35.79
C LEU A 15 -8.48 -10.36 -36.16
N ASP A 16 -8.27 -9.26 -36.90
CA ASP A 16 -9.37 -8.36 -37.30
C ASP A 16 -10.42 -9.06 -38.18
N LEU A 17 -9.95 -9.95 -39.06
CA LEU A 17 -10.83 -10.73 -39.93
C LEU A 17 -11.60 -11.77 -39.12
N ALA A 18 -10.95 -12.39 -38.13
CA ALA A 18 -11.58 -13.32 -37.21
C ALA A 18 -12.71 -12.64 -36.41
N VAL A 19 -12.45 -11.46 -35.84
CA VAL A 19 -13.48 -10.66 -35.12
C VAL A 19 -14.69 -10.40 -36.02
N LYS A 20 -14.47 -9.90 -37.24
CA LYS A 20 -15.57 -9.66 -38.20
C LYS A 20 -16.35 -10.93 -38.52
N SER A 21 -15.67 -12.07 -38.67
CA SER A 21 -16.31 -13.35 -38.94
C SER A 21 -17.12 -13.88 -37.74
N TYR A 22 -16.62 -13.72 -36.51
CA TYR A 22 -17.36 -14.06 -35.29
C TYR A 22 -18.60 -13.18 -35.12
N GLU A 23 -18.48 -11.86 -35.29
CA GLU A 23 -19.61 -10.94 -35.21
C GLU A 23 -20.67 -11.24 -36.27
N ALA A 24 -20.25 -11.52 -37.51
CA ALA A 24 -21.15 -11.95 -38.57
C ALA A 24 -21.85 -13.28 -38.21
N ALA A 25 -21.13 -14.20 -37.56
CA ALA A 25 -21.71 -15.45 -37.07
C ALA A 25 -22.80 -15.18 -36.02
N LEU A 26 -22.53 -14.35 -35.01
CA LEU A 26 -23.48 -14.01 -33.93
C LEU A 26 -24.72 -13.27 -34.44
N ARG A 27 -24.56 -12.39 -35.46
CA ARG A 27 -25.69 -11.67 -36.06
C ARG A 27 -26.60 -12.58 -36.88
N ARG A 28 -26.03 -13.60 -37.53
CA ARG A 28 -26.75 -14.43 -38.50
C ARG A 28 -27.38 -15.69 -37.89
N PHE A 29 -26.82 -16.17 -36.78
CA PHE A 29 -27.23 -17.46 -36.20
C PHE A 29 -27.40 -17.36 -34.68
N THR A 30 -28.39 -18.07 -34.16
CA THR A 30 -28.53 -18.33 -32.73
C THR A 30 -27.70 -19.54 -32.36
N TYR A 31 -26.78 -19.38 -31.41
CA TYR A 31 -25.93 -20.46 -30.91
C TYR A 31 -26.37 -20.94 -29.53
N PRO A 32 -26.16 -22.22 -29.18
CA PRO A 32 -26.25 -22.69 -27.81
C PRO A 32 -25.35 -21.85 -26.90
N LEU A 33 -25.73 -21.75 -25.62
CA LEU A 33 -25.03 -20.94 -24.63
C LEU A 33 -23.52 -21.24 -24.60
N ASP A 34 -23.17 -22.52 -24.60
CA ASP A 34 -21.79 -23.01 -24.62
C ASP A 34 -20.95 -22.43 -25.77
N LEU A 35 -21.42 -22.56 -27.01
CA LEU A 35 -20.69 -22.06 -28.18
C LEU A 35 -20.72 -20.53 -28.26
N ARG A 36 -21.81 -19.90 -27.80
CA ARG A 36 -21.93 -18.45 -27.79
C ARG A 36 -20.89 -17.81 -26.86
N THR A 37 -20.72 -18.34 -25.66
CA THR A 37 -19.69 -17.88 -24.71
C THR A 37 -18.29 -18.04 -25.31
N ASP A 38 -18.01 -19.16 -25.98
CA ASP A 38 -16.72 -19.39 -26.65
C ASP A 38 -16.44 -18.38 -27.77
N ILE A 39 -17.47 -17.99 -28.53
CA ILE A 39 -17.33 -16.96 -29.57
C ILE A 39 -16.96 -15.62 -28.94
N TYR A 40 -17.67 -15.19 -27.88
CA TYR A 40 -17.34 -13.94 -27.19
C TYR A 40 -15.94 -13.96 -26.57
N ALA A 41 -15.55 -15.07 -25.94
CA ALA A 41 -14.19 -15.24 -25.43
C ALA A 41 -13.12 -15.24 -26.55
N ALA A 42 -13.44 -15.78 -27.74
CA ALA A 42 -12.53 -15.73 -28.89
C ALA A 42 -12.38 -14.31 -29.46
N ILE A 43 -13.47 -13.53 -29.55
CA ILE A 43 -13.41 -12.11 -29.93
C ILE A 43 -12.55 -11.34 -28.92
N ALA A 44 -12.80 -11.51 -27.61
CA ALA A 44 -12.02 -10.89 -26.56
C ALA A 44 -10.51 -11.18 -26.73
N ARG A 45 -10.15 -12.45 -26.94
CA ARG A 45 -8.75 -12.85 -27.15
C ARG A 45 -8.11 -12.23 -28.38
N CYS A 46 -8.86 -12.00 -29.47
CA CYS A 46 -8.34 -11.25 -30.61
C CYS A 46 -7.97 -9.81 -30.25
N HIS A 47 -8.76 -9.14 -29.43
CA HIS A 47 -8.44 -7.79 -28.95
C HIS A 47 -7.26 -7.81 -27.97
N LEU A 48 -7.25 -8.74 -27.02
CA LEU A 48 -6.19 -8.88 -26.02
C LEU A 48 -4.83 -9.21 -26.64
N ALA A 49 -4.79 -10.01 -27.71
CA ALA A 49 -3.56 -10.29 -28.44
C ALA A 49 -2.92 -9.04 -29.09
N ASN A 50 -3.70 -7.96 -29.26
CA ASN A 50 -3.24 -6.65 -29.73
C ASN A 50 -3.11 -5.62 -28.58
N ASP A 51 -3.13 -6.07 -27.32
CA ASP A 51 -3.15 -5.22 -26.11
C ASP A 51 -4.33 -4.22 -26.05
N ASN A 52 -5.40 -4.48 -26.82
CA ASN A 52 -6.58 -3.62 -26.91
C ASN A 52 -7.61 -3.95 -25.82
N TRP A 53 -7.28 -3.66 -24.56
CA TRP A 53 -8.13 -3.95 -23.39
C TRP A 53 -9.50 -3.29 -23.46
N GLU A 54 -9.60 -2.07 -24.00
CA GLU A 54 -10.86 -1.33 -24.13
C GLU A 54 -11.86 -2.09 -25.03
N GLN A 55 -11.43 -2.52 -26.21
CA GLN A 55 -12.28 -3.25 -27.15
C GLN A 55 -12.61 -4.67 -26.66
N ALA A 56 -11.78 -5.25 -25.79
CA ALA A 56 -12.04 -6.55 -25.19
C ALA A 56 -13.21 -6.54 -24.18
N ARG A 57 -13.56 -5.38 -23.61
CA ARG A 57 -14.55 -5.27 -22.53
C ARG A 57 -15.91 -5.83 -22.86
N GLU A 58 -16.49 -5.38 -23.98
CA GLU A 58 -17.85 -5.78 -24.33
C GLU A 58 -17.93 -7.29 -24.63
N PRO A 59 -17.05 -7.88 -25.44
CA PRO A 59 -16.98 -9.34 -25.58
C PRO A 59 -16.76 -10.07 -24.24
N LEU A 60 -15.89 -9.57 -23.36
CA LEU A 60 -15.67 -10.19 -22.04
C LEU A 60 -16.91 -10.11 -21.14
N ARG A 61 -17.62 -8.98 -21.16
CA ARG A 61 -18.89 -8.81 -20.43
C ARG A 61 -19.95 -9.78 -20.93
N GLN A 62 -20.09 -9.91 -22.25
CA GLN A 62 -20.99 -10.91 -22.84
C GLN A 62 -20.60 -12.34 -22.47
N ALA A 63 -19.30 -12.66 -22.46
CA ALA A 63 -18.82 -13.97 -22.01
C ALA A 63 -19.12 -14.21 -20.52
N PHE A 64 -18.93 -13.21 -19.67
CA PHE A 64 -19.21 -13.27 -18.22
C PHE A 64 -20.71 -13.49 -17.93
N GLU A 65 -21.57 -12.68 -18.55
CA GLU A 65 -23.02 -12.75 -18.35
C GLU A 65 -23.64 -14.04 -18.90
N SER A 66 -23.06 -14.61 -19.96
CA SER A 66 -23.58 -15.79 -20.64
C SER A 66 -22.86 -17.09 -20.32
N ALA A 67 -21.85 -17.08 -19.43
CA ALA A 67 -21.06 -18.28 -19.14
C ALA A 67 -21.93 -19.42 -18.58
N PRO A 68 -21.86 -20.64 -19.17
CA PRO A 68 -22.65 -21.78 -18.71
C PRO A 68 -22.03 -22.51 -17.51
N ASP A 69 -20.78 -22.19 -17.16
CA ASP A 69 -20.03 -22.80 -16.05
C ASP A 69 -19.17 -21.77 -15.32
N SER A 70 -18.75 -22.12 -14.11
CA SER A 70 -17.96 -21.25 -13.24
C SER A 70 -16.57 -20.96 -13.78
N GLU A 71 -15.93 -21.89 -14.50
CA GLU A 71 -14.56 -21.70 -15.00
C GLU A 71 -14.52 -20.59 -16.06
N ARG A 72 -15.43 -20.64 -17.03
CA ARG A 72 -15.54 -19.61 -18.08
C ARG A 72 -16.03 -18.28 -17.52
N ARG A 73 -16.97 -18.31 -16.57
CA ARG A 73 -17.44 -17.11 -15.89
C ARG A 73 -16.29 -16.43 -15.17
N ASN A 74 -15.53 -17.19 -14.40
CA ASN A 74 -14.38 -16.73 -13.64
C ASN A 74 -13.30 -16.13 -14.56
N ARG A 75 -12.95 -16.83 -15.64
CA ARG A 75 -12.00 -16.35 -16.63
C ARG A 75 -12.43 -15.02 -17.26
N ALA A 76 -13.70 -14.91 -17.66
CA ALA A 76 -14.23 -13.68 -18.22
C ALA A 76 -14.22 -12.54 -17.18
N ALA A 77 -14.60 -12.82 -15.94
CA ALA A 77 -14.58 -11.87 -14.82
C ALA A 77 -13.18 -11.34 -14.55
N THR A 78 -12.16 -12.21 -14.48
CA THR A 78 -10.77 -11.78 -14.25
C THR A 78 -10.26 -10.90 -15.38
N LEU A 79 -10.43 -11.31 -16.64
CA LEU A 79 -9.93 -10.52 -17.78
C LEU A 79 -10.67 -9.18 -17.90
N LEU A 80 -11.98 -9.15 -17.60
CA LEU A 80 -12.76 -7.92 -17.60
C LEU A 80 -12.34 -6.98 -16.46
N ALA A 81 -12.11 -7.53 -15.27
CA ALA A 81 -11.57 -6.77 -14.14
C ALA A 81 -10.18 -6.19 -14.48
N THR A 82 -9.30 -6.96 -15.11
CA THR A 82 -8.00 -6.45 -15.61
C THR A 82 -8.18 -5.26 -16.55
N ALA A 83 -9.15 -5.33 -17.47
CA ALA A 83 -9.44 -4.23 -18.40
C ALA A 83 -9.94 -2.96 -17.69
N TYR A 84 -10.68 -3.09 -16.58
CA TYR A 84 -11.13 -1.94 -15.79
C TYR A 84 -10.05 -1.38 -14.87
N LEU A 85 -9.17 -2.24 -14.31
CA LEU A 85 -8.01 -1.80 -13.55
C LEU A 85 -7.10 -0.91 -14.39
N LYS A 86 -6.84 -1.30 -15.65
CA LYS A 86 -6.00 -0.53 -16.58
C LYS A 86 -6.54 0.87 -16.93
N THR A 87 -7.81 1.16 -16.68
CA THR A 87 -8.40 2.50 -16.87
C THR A 87 -8.95 3.11 -15.59
N LEU A 88 -8.69 2.49 -14.43
CA LEU A 88 -9.15 2.92 -13.12
C LEU A 88 -10.68 3.03 -12.96
N GLU A 89 -11.44 2.21 -13.69
CA GLU A 89 -12.91 2.13 -13.60
C GLU A 89 -13.35 1.15 -12.49
N LEU A 90 -13.04 1.49 -11.23
CA LEU A 90 -13.14 0.55 -10.11
C LEU A 90 -14.56 0.06 -9.80
N GLU A 91 -15.56 0.92 -9.96
CA GLU A 91 -16.97 0.58 -9.70
C GLU A 91 -17.46 -0.61 -10.53
N ALA A 92 -16.94 -0.74 -11.75
CA ALA A 92 -17.29 -1.84 -12.63
C ALA A 92 -16.72 -3.20 -12.18
N ILE A 93 -15.75 -3.19 -11.25
CA ILE A 93 -15.10 -4.41 -10.75
C ILE A 93 -15.93 -5.09 -9.65
N TYR A 94 -16.70 -4.33 -8.85
CA TYR A 94 -17.44 -4.87 -7.70
C TYR A 94 -18.31 -6.10 -8.01
N PRO A 95 -19.07 -6.16 -9.12
CA PRO A 95 -19.88 -7.34 -9.44
C PRO A 95 -19.07 -8.62 -9.67
N MET A 96 -17.77 -8.49 -9.99
CA MET A 96 -16.88 -9.60 -10.30
C MET A 96 -16.08 -10.08 -9.09
N VAL A 97 -16.01 -9.31 -8.00
CA VAL A 97 -15.24 -9.65 -6.79
C VAL A 97 -15.52 -11.07 -6.27
N PRO A 98 -16.77 -11.57 -6.22
CA PRO A 98 -17.03 -12.94 -5.80
C PRO A 98 -16.31 -14.00 -6.65
N ASP A 99 -16.15 -13.76 -7.96
CA ASP A 99 -15.40 -14.64 -8.86
C ASP A 99 -13.87 -14.45 -8.68
N LEU A 100 -13.41 -13.22 -8.47
CA LEU A 100 -11.96 -12.95 -8.30
C LEU A 100 -11.38 -13.60 -7.05
N LEU A 101 -12.15 -13.66 -5.96
CA LEU A 101 -11.68 -14.10 -4.64
C LEU A 101 -11.82 -15.61 -4.36
N THR A 102 -12.27 -16.40 -5.35
CA THR A 102 -12.30 -17.86 -5.18
C THR A 102 -10.89 -18.46 -5.25
N ARG A 103 -10.66 -19.55 -4.50
CA ARG A 103 -9.34 -20.22 -4.41
C ARG A 103 -8.73 -20.57 -5.78
N ASP A 104 -9.55 -21.04 -6.70
CA ASP A 104 -9.12 -21.54 -8.01
C ASP A 104 -9.45 -20.53 -9.14
N SER A 105 -9.60 -19.25 -8.81
CA SER A 105 -9.87 -18.20 -9.80
C SER A 105 -8.68 -18.01 -10.75
N LEU A 106 -8.95 -17.55 -11.97
CA LEU A 106 -7.94 -17.04 -12.88
C LEU A 106 -7.17 -15.87 -12.24
N ALA A 107 -7.84 -15.01 -11.47
CA ALA A 107 -7.18 -13.90 -10.76
C ALA A 107 -6.04 -14.39 -9.85
N SER A 108 -6.23 -15.53 -9.18
CA SER A 108 -5.21 -16.11 -8.30
C SER A 108 -3.99 -16.70 -8.98
N ARG A 109 -3.97 -16.72 -10.32
CA ARG A 109 -2.91 -17.30 -11.14
C ARG A 109 -2.58 -16.44 -12.37
N SER A 110 -3.13 -15.21 -12.46
CA SER A 110 -2.98 -14.37 -13.65
C SER A 110 -2.03 -13.21 -13.39
N ILE A 111 -0.94 -13.16 -14.14
CA ILE A 111 0.07 -12.11 -14.03
C ILE A 111 -0.52 -10.78 -14.48
N ALA A 112 -1.21 -10.78 -15.61
CA ALA A 112 -1.83 -9.59 -16.17
C ALA A 112 -2.80 -8.94 -15.17
N PHE A 113 -3.58 -9.74 -14.44
CA PHE A 113 -4.46 -9.24 -13.39
C PHE A 113 -3.67 -8.66 -12.21
N ASN A 114 -2.73 -9.43 -11.65
CA ASN A 114 -2.01 -9.02 -10.44
C ASN A 114 -1.12 -7.79 -10.66
N LEU A 115 -0.43 -7.72 -11.81
CA LEU A 115 0.36 -6.53 -12.16
C LEU A 115 -0.53 -5.32 -12.46
N ALA A 116 -1.65 -5.48 -13.19
CA ALA A 116 -2.58 -4.38 -13.40
C ALA A 116 -3.19 -3.86 -12.10
N ALA A 117 -3.45 -4.73 -11.13
CA ALA A 117 -3.92 -4.34 -9.80
C ALA A 117 -2.82 -3.61 -9.01
N LEU A 118 -1.57 -4.07 -9.05
CA LEU A 118 -0.43 -3.36 -8.45
C LEU A 118 -0.27 -1.95 -9.05
N GLU A 119 -0.23 -1.84 -10.37
CA GLU A 119 -0.11 -0.56 -11.08
C GLU A 119 -1.27 0.38 -10.77
N ALA A 120 -2.51 -0.12 -10.81
CA ALA A 120 -3.70 0.65 -10.47
C ALA A 120 -3.67 1.12 -9.01
N GLY A 121 -3.30 0.24 -8.08
CA GLY A 121 -3.17 0.58 -6.66
C GLY A 121 -2.10 1.65 -6.42
N ASP A 122 -0.96 1.56 -7.10
CA ASP A 122 0.14 2.54 -7.00
C ASP A 122 -0.26 3.90 -7.59
N ALA A 123 -0.97 3.92 -8.72
CA ALA A 123 -1.53 5.14 -9.31
C ALA A 123 -2.52 5.83 -8.35
N LEU A 124 -3.47 5.06 -7.79
CA LEU A 124 -4.45 5.55 -6.82
C LEU A 124 -3.78 6.07 -5.55
N PHE A 125 -2.72 5.41 -5.09
CA PHE A 125 -1.97 5.86 -3.91
C PHE A 125 -1.27 7.20 -4.17
N GLY A 126 -0.67 7.37 -5.35
CA GLY A 126 -0.06 8.64 -5.78
C GLY A 126 -1.07 9.80 -5.91
N GLU A 127 -2.33 9.48 -6.23
CA GLU A 127 -3.46 10.43 -6.22
C GLU A 127 -4.06 10.68 -4.81
N GLU A 128 -3.42 10.17 -3.76
CA GLU A 128 -3.90 10.22 -2.36
C GLU A 128 -5.26 9.53 -2.13
N ARG A 129 -5.70 8.68 -3.06
CA ARG A 129 -6.93 7.86 -2.96
C ARG A 129 -6.67 6.58 -2.16
N TYR A 130 -6.14 6.73 -0.95
CA TYR A 130 -5.57 5.64 -0.14
C TYR A 130 -6.54 4.48 0.15
N ARG A 131 -7.84 4.78 0.31
CA ARG A 131 -8.85 3.73 0.56
C ARG A 131 -9.06 2.84 -0.65
N GLU A 132 -9.06 3.43 -1.84
CA GLU A 132 -9.23 2.73 -3.10
C GLU A 132 -7.94 1.98 -3.44
N ALA A 133 -6.77 2.62 -3.28
CA ALA A 133 -5.47 1.97 -3.42
C ALA A 133 -5.36 0.73 -2.54
N LEU A 134 -5.65 0.86 -1.24
CA LEU A 134 -5.64 -0.26 -0.29
C LEU A 134 -6.61 -1.38 -0.72
N TRP A 135 -7.79 -1.02 -1.20
CA TRP A 135 -8.75 -2.01 -1.68
C TRP A 135 -8.23 -2.76 -2.92
N VAL A 136 -7.64 -2.06 -3.89
CA VAL A 136 -7.05 -2.67 -5.08
C VAL A 136 -5.84 -3.54 -4.72
N HIS A 137 -4.90 -3.05 -3.89
CA HIS A 137 -3.75 -3.86 -3.44
C HIS A 137 -4.20 -5.13 -2.71
N ARG A 138 -5.36 -5.12 -2.04
CA ARG A 138 -5.97 -6.29 -1.40
C ARG A 138 -6.57 -7.31 -2.36
N LEU A 139 -6.73 -6.98 -3.65
CA LEU A 139 -7.10 -7.93 -4.70
C LEU A 139 -5.90 -8.70 -5.26
N VAL A 140 -4.68 -8.18 -5.05
CA VAL A 140 -3.45 -8.79 -5.55
C VAL A 140 -3.14 -10.06 -4.76
N TYR A 141 -2.85 -11.13 -5.47
CA TYR A 141 -2.37 -12.39 -4.92
C TYR A 141 -0.84 -12.37 -4.80
N PRO A 142 -0.25 -12.92 -3.72
CA PRO A 142 1.19 -13.05 -3.59
C PRO A 142 1.83 -13.82 -4.75
N TYR A 143 3.02 -13.40 -5.17
CA TYR A 143 3.86 -14.01 -6.19
C TYR A 143 4.01 -15.52 -5.98
N ASP A 144 4.41 -15.96 -4.79
CA ASP A 144 4.63 -17.39 -4.52
C ASP A 144 3.33 -18.21 -4.66
N ASP A 145 2.21 -17.61 -4.25
CA ASP A 145 0.88 -18.19 -4.42
C ASP A 145 0.49 -18.29 -5.89
N VAL A 146 0.72 -17.22 -6.67
CA VAL A 146 0.47 -17.20 -8.12
C VAL A 146 1.32 -18.25 -8.82
N LEU A 147 2.61 -18.37 -8.49
CA LEU A 147 3.52 -19.36 -9.05
C LEU A 147 3.01 -20.78 -8.80
N MET A 148 2.84 -21.15 -7.52
CA MET A 148 2.37 -22.48 -7.12
C MET A 148 1.02 -22.83 -7.75
N ARG A 149 0.06 -21.89 -7.76
CA ARG A 149 -1.28 -22.14 -8.32
C ARG A 149 -1.25 -22.29 -9.82
N THR A 150 -0.40 -21.52 -10.52
CA THR A 150 -0.24 -21.60 -11.97
C THR A 150 0.36 -22.94 -12.39
N GLU A 151 1.42 -23.39 -11.73
CA GLU A 151 2.04 -24.71 -11.97
C GLU A 151 1.03 -25.85 -11.79
N ARG A 152 0.35 -25.87 -10.64
CA ARG A 152 -0.67 -26.88 -10.34
C ARG A 152 -1.82 -26.87 -11.35
N TYR A 153 -2.25 -25.69 -11.79
CA TYR A 153 -3.33 -25.58 -12.75
C TYR A 153 -2.90 -26.04 -14.15
N LEU A 154 -1.66 -25.76 -14.56
CA LEU A 154 -1.11 -26.26 -15.82
C LEU A 154 -1.07 -27.80 -15.85
N ASP A 155 -0.62 -28.43 -14.76
CA ASP A 155 -0.65 -29.89 -14.61
C ASP A 155 -2.07 -30.46 -14.64
N HIS A 156 -3.04 -29.75 -14.06
CA HIS A 156 -4.44 -30.13 -14.13
C HIS A 156 -4.97 -30.07 -15.56
N LEU A 157 -4.72 -28.97 -16.28
CA LEU A 157 -5.15 -28.81 -17.66
C LEU A 157 -4.54 -29.88 -18.59
N ASN A 158 -3.26 -30.19 -18.42
CA ASN A 158 -2.60 -31.23 -19.21
C ASN A 158 -3.27 -32.60 -19.02
N ARG A 159 -3.67 -32.95 -17.80
CA ARG A 159 -4.44 -34.17 -17.53
C ARG A 159 -5.80 -34.16 -18.24
N LEU A 160 -6.52 -33.04 -18.19
CA LEU A 160 -7.81 -32.90 -18.88
C LEU A 160 -7.67 -33.01 -20.41
N VAL A 161 -6.60 -32.48 -20.99
CA VAL A 161 -6.31 -32.61 -22.43
C VAL A 161 -6.07 -34.08 -22.81
N GLU A 162 -5.28 -34.81 -22.02
CA GLU A 162 -5.00 -36.23 -22.28
C GLU A 162 -6.24 -37.11 -22.12
N GLU A 163 -7.10 -36.82 -21.14
CA GLU A 163 -8.39 -37.47 -20.98
C GLU A 163 -9.31 -37.23 -22.19
N GLU A 164 -9.45 -35.97 -22.61
CA GLU A 164 -10.33 -35.62 -23.75
C GLU A 164 -9.82 -36.20 -25.07
N ARG A 165 -8.50 -36.28 -25.27
CA ARG A 165 -7.88 -36.93 -26.44
C ARG A 165 -8.22 -38.42 -26.52
N ARG A 166 -8.27 -39.12 -25.38
CA ARG A 166 -8.60 -40.57 -25.35
C ARG A 166 -10.07 -40.84 -25.63
N LEU A 167 -10.95 -39.94 -25.21
CA LEU A 167 -12.40 -40.09 -25.36
C LEU A 167 -12.88 -39.68 -26.77
N GLU A 168 -12.09 -38.87 -27.50
CA GLU A 168 -12.41 -38.29 -28.82
C GLU A 168 -13.79 -37.61 -28.89
N SER A 169 -14.31 -37.18 -27.74
CA SER A 169 -15.74 -36.91 -27.60
C SER A 169 -16.14 -35.48 -27.97
N HIS A 170 -15.31 -34.48 -27.69
CA HIS A 170 -15.69 -33.06 -27.84
C HIS A 170 -14.54 -32.20 -28.41
N PRO A 171 -14.42 -32.09 -29.75
CA PRO A 171 -13.35 -31.32 -30.39
C PRO A 171 -13.26 -29.85 -29.94
N ARG A 172 -14.39 -29.20 -29.64
CA ARG A 172 -14.44 -27.82 -29.13
C ARG A 172 -13.87 -27.67 -27.73
N ARG A 173 -14.20 -28.62 -26.84
CA ARG A 173 -13.66 -28.65 -25.49
C ARG A 173 -12.15 -28.87 -25.53
N LEU A 174 -11.69 -29.80 -26.36
CA LEU A 174 -10.27 -30.07 -26.55
C LEU A 174 -9.51 -28.82 -27.03
N MET A 175 -10.04 -28.12 -28.03
CA MET A 175 -9.46 -26.87 -28.54
C MET A 175 -9.34 -25.84 -27.41
N ARG A 176 -10.40 -25.63 -26.62
CA ARG A 176 -10.40 -24.67 -25.50
C ARG A 176 -9.37 -25.02 -24.43
N LEU A 177 -9.29 -26.29 -24.04
CA LEU A 177 -8.31 -26.77 -23.06
C LEU A 177 -6.87 -26.55 -23.56
N GLN A 178 -6.59 -26.85 -24.83
CA GLN A 178 -5.27 -26.62 -25.42
C GLN A 178 -4.89 -25.14 -25.43
N GLU A 179 -5.84 -24.25 -25.69
CA GLU A 179 -5.60 -22.81 -25.59
C GLU A 179 -5.32 -22.38 -24.15
N TRP A 180 -6.06 -22.89 -23.19
CA TRP A 180 -5.80 -22.59 -21.78
C TRP A 180 -4.45 -23.12 -21.32
N VAL A 181 -4.01 -24.28 -21.82
CA VAL A 181 -2.65 -24.79 -21.58
C VAL A 181 -1.61 -23.82 -22.14
N ALA A 182 -1.76 -23.40 -23.40
CA ALA A 182 -0.82 -22.48 -24.03
C ALA A 182 -0.75 -21.13 -23.31
N GLU A 183 -1.91 -20.55 -22.98
CA GLU A 183 -2.00 -19.27 -22.25
C GLU A 183 -1.40 -19.40 -20.83
N THR A 184 -1.72 -20.47 -20.09
CA THR A 184 -1.19 -20.68 -18.73
C THR A 184 0.31 -20.96 -18.73
N ALA A 185 0.83 -21.71 -19.71
CA ALA A 185 2.26 -21.95 -19.84
C ALA A 185 3.03 -20.68 -20.21
N ALA A 186 2.47 -19.84 -21.08
CA ALA A 186 3.05 -18.55 -21.43
C ALA A 186 3.09 -17.60 -20.22
N GLU A 187 2.01 -17.55 -19.42
CA GLU A 187 2.02 -16.81 -18.16
C GLU A 187 3.09 -17.37 -17.22
N LEU A 188 3.10 -18.68 -16.93
CA LEU A 188 4.10 -19.26 -16.03
C LEU A 188 5.55 -18.91 -16.41
N ALA A 189 5.89 -19.00 -17.70
CA ALA A 189 7.20 -18.62 -18.20
C ALA A 189 7.48 -17.12 -17.97
N ALA A 190 6.52 -16.24 -18.28
CA ALA A 190 6.65 -14.80 -18.04
C ALA A 190 6.84 -14.48 -16.55
N LEU A 191 6.14 -15.17 -15.64
CA LEU A 191 6.30 -14.98 -14.19
C LEU A 191 7.73 -15.29 -13.76
N GLN A 192 8.26 -16.44 -14.18
CA GLN A 192 9.57 -16.93 -13.76
C GLN A 192 10.73 -16.15 -14.38
N GLU A 193 10.56 -15.63 -15.60
CA GLU A 193 11.63 -14.99 -16.36
C GLU A 193 11.65 -13.47 -16.27
N GLN A 194 10.49 -12.82 -16.09
CA GLN A 194 10.35 -11.37 -16.29
C GLN A 194 9.81 -10.63 -15.06
N VAL A 195 9.24 -11.33 -14.08
CA VAL A 195 8.60 -10.70 -12.92
C VAL A 195 9.43 -10.98 -11.67
N GLU A 196 9.92 -9.91 -11.05
CA GLU A 196 10.56 -10.01 -9.74
C GLU A 196 9.53 -10.37 -8.66
N ASN A 197 9.96 -11.13 -7.64
CA ASN A 197 9.07 -11.47 -6.53
C ASN A 197 8.63 -10.16 -5.82
N TYR A 198 7.33 -9.92 -5.84
CA TYR A 198 6.72 -8.69 -5.33
C TYR A 198 6.02 -8.87 -3.97
N ASP A 199 6.25 -9.97 -3.25
CA ASP A 199 5.53 -10.27 -2.00
C ASP A 199 5.84 -9.28 -0.88
N GLU A 200 7.11 -9.03 -0.63
CA GLU A 200 7.55 -8.02 0.34
C GLU A 200 7.07 -6.60 -0.07
N PRO A 201 7.30 -6.15 -1.32
CA PRO A 201 6.76 -4.88 -1.80
C PRO A 201 5.22 -4.77 -1.73
N LEU A 202 4.48 -5.86 -1.97
CA LEU A 202 3.02 -5.89 -1.86
C LEU A 202 2.58 -5.74 -0.40
N MET A 203 3.20 -6.47 0.52
CA MET A 203 2.92 -6.33 1.94
C MET A 203 3.21 -4.92 2.45
N SER A 204 4.31 -4.32 2.02
CA SER A 204 4.66 -2.92 2.32
C SER A 204 3.61 -1.94 1.78
N ARG A 205 3.13 -2.12 0.55
CA ARG A 205 2.03 -1.32 -0.03
C ARG A 205 0.75 -1.41 0.79
N ILE A 206 0.35 -2.61 1.21
CA ILE A 206 -0.85 -2.81 2.03
C ILE A 206 -0.68 -2.16 3.41
N ALA A 207 0.50 -2.26 4.02
CA ALA A 207 0.79 -1.67 5.32
C ALA A 207 0.72 -0.13 5.27
N ARG A 208 1.35 0.46 4.25
CA ARG A 208 1.26 1.89 3.92
C ARG A 208 -0.18 2.31 3.64
N GLY A 209 -0.94 1.52 2.87
CA GLY A 209 -2.35 1.77 2.59
C GLY A 209 -3.20 1.84 3.87
N TYR A 210 -2.95 0.96 4.84
CA TYR A 210 -3.62 1.07 6.15
C TYR A 210 -3.21 2.33 6.91
N MET A 211 -1.92 2.65 6.96
CA MET A 211 -1.40 3.82 7.64
C MET A 211 -2.02 5.12 7.10
N GLU A 212 -2.03 5.30 5.77
CA GLU A 212 -2.58 6.50 5.14
C GLU A 212 -4.11 6.57 5.20
N ALA A 213 -4.78 5.41 5.19
CA ALA A 213 -6.21 5.32 5.50
C ALA A 213 -6.53 5.51 7.00
N ARG A 214 -5.55 5.88 7.83
CA ARG A 214 -5.65 6.10 9.29
C ARG A 214 -6.09 4.87 10.08
N ARG A 215 -5.89 3.68 9.53
CA ARG A 215 -6.11 2.38 10.19
C ARG A 215 -4.82 1.91 10.85
N TYR A 216 -4.37 2.71 11.82
CA TYR A 216 -3.04 2.59 12.41
C TYR A 216 -2.82 1.28 13.18
N ARG A 217 -3.87 0.67 13.73
CA ARG A 217 -3.73 -0.63 14.42
C ARG A 217 -3.33 -1.71 13.41
N GLU A 218 -4.04 -1.81 12.31
CA GLU A 218 -3.81 -2.79 11.25
C GLU A 218 -2.48 -2.52 10.53
N GLY A 219 -2.15 -1.25 10.27
CA GLY A 219 -0.85 -0.85 9.73
C GLY A 219 0.30 -1.26 10.66
N CYS A 220 0.17 -1.00 11.97
CA CYS A 220 1.17 -1.37 12.97
C CYS A 220 1.44 -2.88 12.98
N GLU A 221 0.41 -3.72 13.00
CA GLU A 221 0.60 -5.17 12.98
C GLU A 221 1.30 -5.64 11.70
N LEU A 222 0.94 -5.09 10.55
CA LEU A 222 1.52 -5.51 9.28
C LEU A 222 2.98 -5.07 9.16
N PHE A 223 3.33 -3.88 9.66
CA PHE A 223 4.72 -3.43 9.75
C PHE A 223 5.54 -4.24 10.74
N LEU A 224 5.00 -4.66 11.89
CA LEU A 224 5.70 -5.57 12.80
C LEU A 224 5.94 -6.94 12.16
N HIS A 225 4.98 -7.42 11.36
CA HIS A 225 5.17 -8.64 10.59
C HIS A 225 6.29 -8.48 9.56
N LEU A 226 6.28 -7.40 8.77
CA LEU A 226 7.32 -7.06 7.80
C LEU A 226 8.70 -6.95 8.46
N HIS A 227 8.80 -6.36 9.65
CA HIS A 227 10.05 -6.34 10.42
C HIS A 227 10.57 -7.76 10.73
N ALA A 228 9.67 -8.70 11.03
CA ALA A 228 10.06 -10.05 11.41
C ALA A 228 10.47 -10.94 10.22
N VAL A 229 9.91 -10.72 9.04
CA VAL A 229 10.09 -11.62 7.87
C VAL A 229 10.75 -10.96 6.66
N GLY A 230 10.84 -9.63 6.63
CA GLY A 230 11.35 -8.88 5.49
C GLY A 230 12.88 -8.86 5.42
N SER A 231 13.38 -8.37 4.29
CA SER A 231 14.78 -8.08 4.03
C SER A 231 15.33 -7.06 5.04
N PRO A 232 16.64 -7.05 5.32
CA PRO A 232 17.21 -6.17 6.35
C PRO A 232 16.83 -4.69 6.20
N ASP A 233 16.83 -4.17 4.97
CA ASP A 233 16.51 -2.77 4.68
C ASP A 233 15.04 -2.47 4.96
N VAL A 234 14.13 -3.35 4.51
CA VAL A 234 12.68 -3.21 4.79
C VAL A 234 12.37 -3.43 6.27
N ALA A 235 13.10 -4.33 6.92
CA ALA A 235 12.82 -4.71 8.30
C ALA A 235 13.03 -3.54 9.27
N GLU A 236 14.08 -2.74 9.07
CA GLU A 236 14.32 -1.56 9.89
C GLU A 236 13.24 -0.49 9.66
N GLU A 237 12.97 -0.13 8.41
CA GLU A 237 11.95 0.87 8.06
C GLU A 237 10.58 0.43 8.60
N ALA A 238 10.23 -0.84 8.44
CA ALA A 238 8.97 -1.38 8.94
C ALA A 238 8.84 -1.23 10.47
N LEU A 239 9.90 -1.50 11.25
CA LEU A 239 9.82 -1.30 12.70
C LEU A 239 9.62 0.17 13.08
N TYR A 240 10.27 1.09 12.36
CA TYR A 240 10.04 2.52 12.53
C TYR A 240 8.59 2.92 12.18
N LEU A 241 8.05 2.43 11.06
CA LEU A 241 6.67 2.72 10.65
C LEU A 241 5.63 2.06 11.58
N ALA A 242 5.94 0.91 12.17
CA ALA A 242 5.14 0.31 13.22
C ALA A 242 5.06 1.22 14.45
N PHE A 243 6.19 1.83 14.86
CA PHE A 243 6.22 2.84 15.92
C PHE A 243 5.38 4.07 15.53
N ALA A 244 5.56 4.59 14.31
CA ALA A 244 4.79 5.72 13.81
C ALA A 244 3.28 5.46 13.89
N CYS A 245 2.82 4.29 13.44
CA CYS A 245 1.42 3.87 13.56
C CYS A 245 0.99 3.74 15.03
N ALA A 246 1.77 3.06 15.87
CA ALA A 246 1.44 2.88 17.28
C ALA A 246 1.30 4.21 18.04
N SER A 247 2.10 5.22 17.68
CA SER A 247 2.05 6.56 18.28
C SER A 247 0.71 7.29 18.06
N GLN A 248 -0.06 6.88 17.05
CA GLN A 248 -1.37 7.45 16.73
C GLN A 248 -2.52 6.76 17.48
N VAL A 249 -2.25 5.71 18.25
CA VAL A 249 -3.26 4.90 18.93
C VAL A 249 -3.06 4.96 20.44
N GLN A 250 -4.10 5.39 21.17
CA GLN A 250 -4.10 5.35 22.63
C GLN A 250 -4.52 3.96 23.16
N PRO A 251 -3.97 3.51 24.31
CA PRO A 251 -2.89 4.15 25.08
C PRO A 251 -1.49 3.97 24.43
N LEU A 252 -0.57 4.90 24.72
CA LEU A 252 0.77 4.95 24.10
C LEU A 252 1.75 3.85 24.55
N ASP A 253 1.36 2.95 25.46
CA ASP A 253 2.23 1.88 25.99
C ASP A 253 2.85 1.04 24.88
N ARG A 254 2.04 0.74 23.84
CA ARG A 254 2.50 -0.02 22.68
C ARG A 254 3.55 0.75 21.89
N ALA A 255 3.34 2.04 21.67
CA ALA A 255 4.30 2.88 20.97
C ALA A 255 5.63 2.95 21.73
N TYR A 256 5.61 3.06 23.06
CA TYR A 256 6.83 2.99 23.86
C TYR A 256 7.53 1.64 23.77
N ALA A 257 6.78 0.53 23.77
CA ALA A 257 7.35 -0.80 23.62
C ALA A 257 8.04 -0.97 22.26
N VAL A 258 7.36 -0.60 21.16
CA VAL A 258 7.92 -0.69 19.81
C VAL A 258 9.11 0.26 19.64
N GLY A 259 9.02 1.50 20.13
CA GLY A 259 10.11 2.47 20.04
C GLY A 259 11.37 2.03 20.79
N ARG A 260 11.22 1.44 21.99
CA ARG A 260 12.36 0.83 22.70
C ARG A 260 12.96 -0.34 21.92
N SER A 261 12.11 -1.22 21.38
CA SER A 261 12.56 -2.32 20.54
C SER A 261 13.37 -1.81 19.35
N TYR A 262 12.96 -0.71 18.71
CA TYR A 262 13.74 -0.12 17.62
C TYR A 262 15.10 0.38 18.11
N MET A 263 15.14 1.14 19.20
CA MET A 263 16.41 1.68 19.73
C MET A 263 17.39 0.59 20.15
N ASP A 264 16.89 -0.53 20.69
CA ASP A 264 17.71 -1.67 21.10
C ASP A 264 18.23 -2.46 19.89
N THR A 265 17.39 -2.66 18.87
CA THR A 265 17.76 -3.43 17.66
C THR A 265 18.61 -2.62 16.69
N TYR A 266 18.36 -1.32 16.54
CA TYR A 266 18.98 -0.43 15.56
C TYR A 266 19.56 0.86 16.19
N PRO A 267 20.54 0.76 17.11
CA PRO A 267 21.06 1.91 17.87
C PRO A 267 21.79 2.98 17.04
N ALA A 268 22.04 2.73 15.76
CA ALA A 268 22.57 3.67 14.78
C ALA A 268 21.81 3.58 13.45
N GLY A 269 20.55 3.12 13.49
CA GLY A 269 19.71 2.97 12.32
C GLY A 269 19.37 4.31 11.66
N GLU A 270 18.95 4.24 10.41
CA GLU A 270 18.56 5.40 9.59
C GLU A 270 17.50 6.28 10.28
N TRP A 271 16.58 5.65 11.02
CA TRP A 271 15.45 6.32 11.65
C TRP A 271 15.64 6.64 13.14
N TYR A 272 16.80 6.35 13.71
CA TYR A 272 17.05 6.44 15.16
C TYR A 272 16.82 7.86 15.71
N ASP A 273 17.40 8.87 15.07
CA ASP A 273 17.27 10.28 15.50
C ASP A 273 15.82 10.77 15.43
N ASN A 274 15.11 10.40 14.36
CA ASN A 274 13.70 10.76 14.18
C ASN A 274 12.80 10.09 15.22
N LEU A 275 13.02 8.79 15.46
CA LEU A 275 12.25 8.01 16.43
C LEU A 275 12.46 8.50 17.86
N THR A 276 13.72 8.74 18.26
CA THR A 276 14.04 9.22 19.62
C THR A 276 13.44 10.60 19.90
N LEU A 277 13.45 11.49 18.90
CA LEU A 277 12.77 12.79 18.99
C LEU A 277 11.25 12.64 19.19
N LEU A 278 10.59 11.79 18.40
CA LEU A 278 9.16 11.53 18.53
C LEU A 278 8.81 10.91 19.89
N MET A 279 9.60 9.95 20.35
CA MET A 279 9.44 9.37 21.70
C MET A 279 9.56 10.43 22.79
N ALA A 280 10.57 11.31 22.71
CA ALA A 280 10.75 12.40 23.68
C ALA A 280 9.55 13.36 23.69
N GLN A 281 8.98 13.67 22.52
CA GLN A 281 7.77 14.48 22.40
C GLN A 281 6.55 13.80 23.05
N MET A 282 6.41 12.48 22.89
CA MET A 282 5.34 11.70 23.52
C MET A 282 5.46 11.66 25.05
N TYR A 283 6.67 11.65 25.59
CA TYR A 283 6.92 11.81 27.04
C TYR A 283 6.69 13.25 27.54
N GLY A 284 6.54 14.22 26.64
CA GLY A 284 6.31 15.63 26.94
C GLY A 284 4.98 15.86 27.65
N THR A 285 4.94 15.68 28.96
CA THR A 285 3.81 16.15 29.78
C THR A 285 3.83 17.67 29.86
N VAL A 286 2.66 18.32 29.79
CA VAL A 286 2.51 19.71 30.25
C VAL A 286 3.10 19.78 31.67
N PRO A 287 4.13 20.60 31.92
CA PRO A 287 4.80 20.62 33.20
C PRO A 287 3.80 21.06 34.26
N LYS A 288 3.55 20.22 35.27
CA LYS A 288 2.94 20.71 36.52
C LYS A 288 3.83 21.85 37.02
N GLU A 289 3.29 23.05 37.20
CA GLU A 289 4.04 24.19 37.72
C GLU A 289 4.73 23.77 39.02
N ARG A 290 6.07 23.86 39.03
CA ARG A 290 6.88 23.61 40.23
C ARG A 290 7.44 24.96 40.68
N PRO A 291 7.04 25.48 41.85
CA PRO A 291 7.32 26.87 42.26
C PRO A 291 8.80 27.23 42.48
N ASN A 292 9.71 26.25 42.43
CA ASN A 292 11.16 26.47 42.65
C ASN A 292 11.98 26.48 41.36
N ARG A 293 11.40 26.84 40.21
CA ARG A 293 12.12 26.85 38.92
C ARG A 293 12.03 28.21 38.25
N TRP A 294 13.18 28.74 37.83
CA TRP A 294 13.25 29.98 37.07
C TRP A 294 12.84 29.70 35.63
N THR A 295 11.69 30.21 35.20
CA THR A 295 11.16 29.96 33.86
C THR A 295 11.66 31.01 32.89
N VAL A 296 12.19 30.56 31.76
CA VAL A 296 12.60 31.40 30.63
C VAL A 296 11.80 30.97 29.41
N ASN A 297 11.07 31.89 28.78
CA ASN A 297 10.31 31.62 27.57
C ASN A 297 11.03 32.25 26.36
N VAL A 298 11.11 31.50 25.25
CA VAL A 298 11.68 31.97 23.98
C VAL A 298 10.60 31.92 22.91
N MET A 299 10.22 33.08 22.41
CA MET A 299 9.17 33.23 21.41
C MET A 299 9.72 33.03 19.99
N ARG A 300 8.79 32.88 19.03
CA ARG A 300 9.11 32.66 17.61
C ARG A 300 9.99 33.75 16.99
N ASP A 301 9.81 34.98 17.42
CA ASP A 301 10.54 36.16 16.93
C ASP A 301 11.92 36.34 17.60
N GLY A 302 12.31 35.41 18.49
CA GLY A 302 13.55 35.48 19.25
C GLY A 302 13.44 36.32 20.53
N SER A 303 12.27 36.89 20.85
CA SER A 303 12.08 37.60 22.11
C SER A 303 12.14 36.65 23.31
N VAL A 304 12.78 37.10 24.38
CA VAL A 304 13.06 36.31 25.58
C VAL A 304 12.31 36.90 26.76
N PHE A 305 11.70 36.04 27.58
CA PHE A 305 10.96 36.42 28.77
C PHE A 305 11.46 35.65 29.99
N SER A 306 11.68 36.35 31.10
CA SER A 306 11.87 35.75 32.41
C SER A 306 10.51 35.69 33.10
N GLY A 307 9.89 34.50 33.14
CA GLY A 307 8.48 34.36 33.52
C GLY A 307 7.57 35.12 32.56
N GLN A 308 6.95 36.20 33.04
CA GLN A 308 6.09 37.08 32.23
C GLN A 308 6.79 38.38 31.81
N GLN A 309 8.02 38.64 32.29
CA GLN A 309 8.71 39.90 32.04
C GLN A 309 9.63 39.78 30.81
N PRO A 310 9.50 40.66 29.81
CA PRO A 310 10.43 40.69 28.68
C PRO A 310 11.82 41.10 29.17
N VAL A 311 12.85 40.40 28.70
CA VAL A 311 14.24 40.63 29.07
C VAL A 311 15.15 40.47 27.85
N THR A 312 16.23 41.22 27.81
CA THR A 312 17.33 40.97 26.86
C THR A 312 18.22 39.81 27.34
N LEU A 313 19.06 39.26 26.45
CA LEU A 313 19.99 38.19 26.81
C LEU A 313 20.99 38.62 27.90
N ASP A 314 21.49 39.86 27.83
CA ASP A 314 22.44 40.39 28.81
C ASP A 314 21.78 40.60 30.18
N GLU A 315 20.55 41.12 30.21
CA GLU A 315 19.77 41.27 31.44
C GLU A 315 19.44 39.91 32.05
N LEU A 316 19.01 38.94 31.24
CA LEU A 316 18.72 37.59 31.70
C LEU A 316 19.98 36.94 32.29
N ARG A 317 21.14 37.10 31.64
CA ARG A 317 22.43 36.60 32.14
C ARG A 317 22.77 37.21 33.50
N ALA A 318 22.63 38.52 33.66
CA ALA A 318 22.91 39.19 34.92
C ALA A 318 21.98 38.73 36.05
N LEU A 319 20.67 38.60 35.77
CA LEU A 319 19.67 38.11 36.72
C LEU A 319 19.97 36.69 37.18
N VAL A 320 20.33 35.81 36.25
CA VAL A 320 20.62 34.41 36.55
C VAL A 320 21.95 34.27 37.28
N ALA A 321 22.99 35.01 36.90
CA ALA A 321 24.28 35.00 37.61
C ALA A 321 24.13 35.43 39.07
N ALA A 322 23.34 36.47 39.35
CA ALA A 322 23.04 36.92 40.71
C ALA A 322 22.30 35.84 41.51
N ARG A 323 21.38 35.11 40.87
CA ARG A 323 20.62 34.03 41.53
C ARG A 323 21.49 32.80 41.81
N VAL A 324 22.36 32.42 40.87
CA VAL A 324 23.29 31.29 41.00
C VAL A 324 24.33 31.54 42.10
N GLN A 325 24.78 32.79 42.29
CA GLN A 325 25.65 33.15 43.42
C GLN A 325 24.99 32.91 44.78
N GLY A 326 23.68 33.16 44.90
CA GLY A 326 22.92 32.91 46.13
C GLY A 326 22.44 31.46 46.30
N ASP A 327 22.31 30.72 45.19
CA ASP A 327 21.82 29.34 45.15
C ASP A 327 22.44 28.58 43.97
N PRO A 328 23.56 27.88 44.19
CA PRO A 328 24.23 27.09 43.17
C PRO A 328 23.39 25.95 42.59
N SER A 329 22.26 25.60 43.21
CA SER A 329 21.36 24.52 42.75
C SER A 329 20.25 25.01 41.80
N THR A 330 20.32 26.29 41.39
CA THR A 330 19.33 26.90 40.50
C THR A 330 19.18 26.12 39.19
N LYS A 331 17.95 25.66 38.92
CA LYS A 331 17.57 25.02 37.66
C LYS A 331 16.77 25.96 36.78
N VAL A 332 17.15 26.08 35.51
CA VAL A 332 16.44 26.92 34.54
C VAL A 332 15.47 26.07 33.73
N TYR A 333 14.23 26.53 33.67
CA TYR A 333 13.16 25.91 32.89
C TYR A 333 12.97 26.68 31.58
N LEU A 334 13.54 26.17 30.48
CA LEU A 334 13.50 26.83 29.18
C LEU A 334 12.30 26.34 28.36
N ARG A 335 11.37 27.23 28.05
CA ARG A 335 10.18 26.93 27.24
C ARG A 335 10.28 27.58 25.87
N ALA A 336 10.03 26.79 24.83
CA ALA A 336 9.94 27.26 23.45
C ALA A 336 8.81 26.52 22.73
N ASP A 337 8.18 27.15 21.73
CA ASP A 337 7.17 26.51 20.88
C ASP A 337 7.84 25.75 19.72
N LYS A 338 7.13 24.80 19.10
CA LYS A 338 7.51 24.07 17.88
C LYS A 338 7.91 25.02 16.73
N ARG A 339 7.39 26.25 16.72
CA ARG A 339 7.69 27.27 15.70
C ARG A 339 8.92 28.13 16.04
N THR A 340 9.50 28.01 17.24
CA THR A 340 10.68 28.78 17.64
C THR A 340 11.94 28.22 16.97
N PRO A 341 12.70 29.03 16.22
CA PRO A 341 13.92 28.54 15.57
C PRO A 341 14.95 28.07 16.59
N HIS A 342 15.56 26.91 16.34
CA HIS A 342 16.55 26.30 17.24
C HIS A 342 17.75 27.24 17.54
N ARG A 343 18.12 28.12 16.60
CA ARG A 343 19.19 29.12 16.81
C ARG A 343 18.91 30.07 17.99
N GLU A 344 17.64 30.46 18.19
CA GLU A 344 17.26 31.40 19.25
C GLU A 344 17.32 30.71 20.62
N VAL A 345 16.87 29.45 20.67
CA VAL A 345 16.97 28.61 21.88
C VAL A 345 18.43 28.42 22.29
N ARG A 346 19.32 28.17 21.32
CA ARG A 346 20.76 27.99 21.56
C ARG A 346 21.43 29.26 22.09
N LEU A 347 21.06 30.45 21.61
CA LEU A 347 21.60 31.72 22.13
C LEU A 347 21.28 31.89 23.62
N VAL A 348 20.04 31.59 24.01
CA VAL A 348 19.61 31.65 25.42
C VAL A 348 20.35 30.61 26.26
N MET A 349 20.50 29.38 25.78
CA MET A 349 21.26 28.33 26.50
C MET A 349 22.71 28.75 26.76
N ASN A 350 23.39 29.31 25.76
CA ASN A 350 24.76 29.78 25.91
C ASN A 350 24.87 30.91 26.94
N ALA A 351 23.97 31.90 26.88
CA ALA A 351 23.95 33.01 27.84
C ALA A 351 23.74 32.52 29.29
N MET A 352 22.93 31.48 29.48
CA MET A 352 22.67 30.90 30.80
C MET A 352 23.82 30.01 31.29
N ALA A 353 24.47 29.26 30.39
CA ALA A 353 25.65 28.49 30.72
C ALA A 353 26.80 29.41 31.18
N GLU A 354 26.99 30.53 30.50
CA GLU A 354 27.93 31.59 30.88
C GLU A 354 27.59 32.27 32.21
N ALA A 355 26.34 32.15 32.69
CA ALA A 355 25.89 32.62 34.00
C ALA A 355 26.05 31.55 35.11
N GLY A 356 26.60 30.37 34.79
CA GLY A 356 26.85 29.29 35.75
C GLY A 356 25.73 28.27 35.88
N VAL A 357 24.76 28.23 34.96
CA VAL A 357 23.70 27.22 34.95
C VAL A 357 24.18 25.98 34.20
N GLY A 358 24.29 24.85 34.91
CA GLY A 358 24.67 23.56 34.32
C GLY A 358 23.51 22.61 34.03
N ASP A 359 22.31 22.89 34.55
CA ASP A 359 21.15 21.98 34.47
C ASP A 359 19.93 22.70 33.85
N PHE A 360 19.61 22.32 32.61
CA PHE A 360 18.50 22.85 31.81
C PHE A 360 17.39 21.82 31.70
N ILE A 361 16.15 22.27 31.90
CA ILE A 361 14.97 21.45 31.71
C ILE A 361 14.09 22.11 30.65
N PHE A 362 13.76 21.36 29.61
CA PHE A 362 13.01 21.85 28.46
C PHE A 362 11.49 21.69 28.65
N GLY A 363 10.74 22.60 28.02
CA GLY A 363 9.28 22.61 28.00
C GLY A 363 8.71 23.22 26.75
N VAL A 364 7.45 22.91 26.47
CA VAL A 364 6.69 23.59 25.42
C VAL A 364 5.95 24.77 26.05
N PHE A 365 6.07 25.95 25.44
CA PHE A 365 5.25 27.10 25.82
C PHE A 365 3.93 27.05 25.04
N SER A 366 2.82 26.77 25.73
CA SER A 366 1.47 27.02 25.21
C SER A 366 0.91 28.24 25.92
N PRO A 367 0.62 29.36 25.23
CA PRO A 367 -0.05 30.49 25.86
C PRO A 367 -1.40 30.02 26.38
N ALA A 368 -1.65 30.21 27.68
CA ALA A 368 -2.96 29.96 28.26
C ALA A 368 -3.96 30.93 27.62
N GLY A 369 -4.82 30.44 26.72
CA GLY A 369 -5.80 31.32 26.08
C GLY A 369 -6.39 30.91 24.72
N THR A 370 -6.11 29.73 24.18
CA THR A 370 -6.92 29.18 23.08
C THR A 370 -7.31 27.76 23.43
N GLY A 371 -8.41 27.64 24.18
CA GLY A 371 -9.24 26.45 24.12
C GLY A 371 -9.82 26.38 22.71
N GLU A 372 -9.06 25.84 21.78
CA GLU A 372 -9.59 25.43 20.50
C GLU A 372 -10.37 24.15 20.77
N ALA A 373 -11.69 24.29 20.73
CA ALA A 373 -12.60 23.16 20.69
C ALA A 373 -12.12 22.21 19.58
N ALA A 374 -11.95 20.94 19.94
CA ALA A 374 -11.54 19.91 19.02
C ALA A 374 -12.50 19.85 17.80
N PRO A 375 -11.99 19.74 16.56
CA PRO A 375 -12.74 19.13 15.47
C PRO A 375 -12.86 17.61 15.66
#